data_AF-A0A8X7NY21-F1
#
_entry.id   AF-A0A8X7NY21-F1
#
_cell.length_a   1.000
_cell.length_b   1.000
_cell.length_c   1.000
_cell.angle_alpha   90.00
_cell.angle_beta   90.00
_cell.angle_gamma   90.00
#
_symmetry.space_group_name_H-M   'P 1'
#
loop_
_entity.id
_entity.type
_entity.pdbx_description
1 polymer ?
#
loop_
_entity_poly.entity_id
_entity_poly.type
_entity_poly.pdbx_seq_one_letter_code
_entity_poly.pdbx_strand_id
1 'polypeptide(L)'
;MGFPCGQVAALSQLQKQKLKDFFEEYIKIGETRKKSLSIRVYGSKHLKERRVTKRKSLHHLLKSMKLLVSEIPSHFTGRSGDVDNPNSEE
;
A
#
# COMPACT_ATOMS: atom_id res chain seq x y z
N MET A 1 21.69 -6.48 39.86
CA MET A 1 20.65 -6.71 38.82
C MET A 1 21.32 -6.54 37.46
N GLY A 2 21.65 -7.65 36.79
CA GLY A 2 22.35 -7.65 35.50
C GLY A 2 21.35 -7.62 34.34
N PHE A 3 21.66 -6.83 33.31
CA PHE A 3 20.86 -6.74 32.08
C PHE A 3 20.73 -8.12 31.40
N PRO A 4 19.60 -8.42 30.72
CA PRO A 4 19.34 -9.75 30.15
C PRO A 4 20.35 -10.06 29.03
N CYS A 5 21.19 -11.07 29.28
CA CYS A 5 22.47 -11.30 28.60
C CYS A 5 22.41 -11.81 27.14
N GLY A 6 21.24 -11.89 26.52
CA GLY A 6 21.12 -12.36 25.12
C GLY A 6 21.14 -11.22 24.09
N GLN A 7 20.29 -10.21 24.29
CA GLN A 7 20.14 -9.12 23.32
C GLN A 7 21.33 -8.16 23.33
N VAL A 8 21.90 -7.88 24.51
CA VAL A 8 23.07 -7.00 24.65
C VAL A 8 24.30 -7.63 23.96
N ALA A 9 24.48 -8.95 24.09
CA ALA A 9 25.55 -9.67 23.40
C ALA A 9 25.37 -9.63 21.87
N ALA A 10 24.14 -9.80 21.38
CA ALA A 10 23.83 -9.69 19.95
C ALA A 10 24.10 -8.28 19.40
N LEU A 11 23.76 -7.23 20.15
CA LEU A 11 24.04 -5.84 19.76
C LEU A 11 25.54 -5.55 19.71
N SER A 12 26.34 -6.15 20.59
CA SER A 12 27.79 -5.97 20.61
C SER A 12 28.51 -6.57 19.39
N GLN A 13 27.91 -7.56 18.75
CA GLN A 13 28.46 -8.25 17.57
C GLN A 13 28.02 -7.60 16.24
N LEU A 14 27.14 -6.61 16.28
CA LEU A 14 26.65 -5.95 15.06
C LEU A 14 27.73 -5.11 14.41
N GLN A 15 27.98 -5.38 13.13
CA GLN A 15 28.90 -4.61 12.31
C GLN A 15 28.20 -3.39 11.68
N LYS A 16 28.94 -2.29 11.51
CA LYS A 16 28.45 -1.06 10.87
C LYS A 16 27.86 -1.31 9.48
N GLN A 17 28.44 -2.23 8.71
CA GLN A 17 27.96 -2.54 7.37
C GLN A 17 26.56 -3.18 7.41
N LYS A 18 26.34 -4.16 8.28
CA LYS A 18 25.02 -4.80 8.47
C LYS A 18 23.94 -3.80 8.86
N LEU A 19 24.28 -2.78 9.65
CA LEU A 19 23.35 -1.70 10.00
C LEU A 19 23.01 -0.81 8.81
N LYS A 20 23.99 -0.50 7.95
CA LYS A 20 23.74 0.24 6.71
C LYS A 20 22.86 -0.55 5.76
N ASP A 21 23.17 -1.82 5.54
CA ASP A 21 22.41 -2.69 4.65
C ASP A 21 20.96 -2.81 5.12
N PHE A 22 20.75 -2.98 6.44
CA PHE A 22 19.41 -2.99 7.03
C PHE A 22 18.65 -1.67 6.81
N PHE A 23 19.33 -0.52 6.96
CA PHE A 23 18.71 0.79 6.74
C PHE A 23 18.31 0.98 5.27
N GLU A 24 19.22 0.67 4.35
CA GLU A 24 18.97 0.76 2.90
C GLU A 24 17.78 -0.12 2.51
N GLU A 25 17.71 -1.35 3.03
CA GLU A 25 16.68 -2.33 2.67
C GLU A 25 15.30 -2.05 3.31
N TYR A 26 15.25 -1.61 4.57
CA TYR A 26 13.98 -1.56 5.32
C TYR A 26 13.51 -0.17 5.70
N ILE A 27 14.37 0.85 5.64
CA ILE A 27 14.06 2.19 6.17
C ILE A 27 14.12 3.27 5.08
N LYS A 28 15.02 3.15 4.11
CA LYS A 28 15.21 4.13 3.04
C LYS A 28 13.95 4.37 2.22
N ILE A 29 13.70 5.62 1.87
CA ILE A 29 12.52 6.02 1.08
C ILE A 29 12.62 5.40 -0.31
N GLY A 30 11.54 4.75 -0.75
CA GLY A 30 11.45 4.12 -2.06
C GLY A 30 11.84 2.65 -2.10
N GLU A 31 12.30 2.07 -0.98
CA GLU A 31 12.69 0.66 -0.97
C GLU A 31 11.47 -0.28 -0.86
N THR A 32 11.55 -1.43 -1.54
CA THR A 32 10.42 -2.34 -1.71
C THR A 32 10.01 -3.01 -0.40
N ARG A 33 10.98 -3.24 0.50
CA ARG A 33 10.75 -3.90 1.80
C ARG A 33 10.41 -2.90 2.92
N LYS A 34 10.43 -1.59 2.64
CA LYS A 34 10.06 -0.58 3.62
C LYS A 34 8.58 -0.69 3.98
N LYS A 35 8.32 -0.96 5.26
CA LYS A 35 6.97 -0.91 5.83
C LYS A 35 6.83 0.37 6.64
N SER A 36 5.91 1.23 6.25
CA SER A 36 5.62 2.48 6.95
C SER A 36 4.17 2.51 7.39
N LEU A 37 3.95 2.75 8.69
CA LEU A 37 2.63 2.97 9.26
C LEU A 37 2.62 4.35 9.91
N SER A 38 1.72 5.23 9.46
CA SER A 38 1.52 6.55 10.06
C SER A 38 0.16 6.59 10.74
N ILE A 39 0.16 6.81 12.05
CA ILE A 39 -1.06 6.97 12.84
C ILE A 39 -1.23 8.45 13.13
N ARG A 40 -2.41 8.98 12.81
CA ARG A 40 -2.77 10.37 13.08
C ARG A 40 -3.91 10.43 14.08
N VAL A 41 -3.66 11.06 15.22
CA VAL A 41 -4.63 11.23 16.30
C VAL A 41 -5.22 12.63 16.23
N TYR A 42 -6.53 12.74 16.37
CA TYR A 42 -7.26 14.00 16.30
C TYR A 42 -8.02 14.23 17.61
N GLY A 43 -7.77 15.37 18.25
CA GLY A 43 -8.56 15.84 19.39
C GLY A 43 -9.95 16.30 18.95
N SER A 44 -10.85 16.52 19.92
CA SER A 44 -12.24 16.94 19.69
C SER A 44 -12.36 18.23 18.86
N LYS A 45 -11.43 19.18 19.04
CA LYS A 45 -11.36 20.42 18.24
C LYS A 45 -10.98 20.17 16.78
N HIS A 46 -10.34 19.04 16.47
CA HIS A 46 -9.78 18.72 15.15
C HIS A 46 -10.60 17.71 14.33
N LEU A 47 -11.89 17.55 14.67
CA LEU A 47 -12.79 16.62 13.99
C LEU A 47 -13.05 17.01 12.53
N LYS A 48 -13.01 18.30 12.19
CA LYS A 48 -13.19 18.79 10.82
C LYS A 48 -12.03 18.33 9.93
N GLU A 49 -10.80 18.47 10.42
CA GLU A 49 -9.57 18.05 9.76
C GLU A 49 -9.55 16.53 9.56
N ARG A 50 -9.98 15.75 10.57
CA ARG A 50 -10.14 14.29 10.42
C ARG A 50 -11.05 13.93 9.25
N ARG A 51 -12.22 14.58 9.15
CA ARG A 51 -13.19 14.33 8.06
C ARG A 51 -12.60 14.72 6.71
N VAL A 52 -11.88 15.84 6.62
CA VAL A 52 -11.20 16.28 5.39
C VAL A 52 -10.12 15.30 4.98
N THR A 53 -9.24 14.87 5.89
CA THR A 53 -8.19 13.88 5.62
C THR A 53 -8.79 12.56 5.13
N LYS A 54 -9.88 12.07 5.76
CA LYS A 54 -10.57 10.84 5.33
C LYS A 54 -11.13 10.96 3.90
N ARG A 55 -11.70 12.12 3.53
CA ARG A 55 -12.20 12.33 2.16
C ARG A 55 -11.06 12.40 1.15
N LYS A 56 -9.97 13.10 1.48
CA LYS A 56 -8.78 13.20 0.61
C LYS A 56 -8.14 11.83 0.37
N SER A 57 -8.02 10.98 1.40
CA SER A 57 -7.46 9.63 1.24
C SER A 57 -8.32 8.75 0.33
N LEU A 58 -9.65 8.80 0.50
CA LEU A 58 -10.58 8.08 -0.39
C LEU A 58 -10.48 8.60 -1.82
N HIS A 59 -10.49 9.92 -2.02
CA HIS A 59 -10.37 10.51 -3.34
C HIS A 59 -9.09 10.07 -4.07
N HIS A 60 -7.95 10.05 -3.38
CA HIS A 60 -6.69 9.55 -3.94
C HIS A 60 -6.78 8.08 -4.34
N LEU A 61 -7.34 7.23 -3.48
CA LEU A 61 -7.52 5.80 -3.79
C LEU A 61 -8.41 5.59 -5.02
N LEU A 62 -9.57 6.26 -5.07
CA LEU A 62 -10.48 6.21 -6.21
C LEU A 62 -9.81 6.69 -7.51
N LYS A 63 -9.01 7.77 -7.44
CA LYS A 63 -8.26 8.29 -8.59
C LYS A 63 -7.24 7.27 -9.10
N SER A 64 -6.49 6.64 -8.21
CA SER A 64 -5.52 5.59 -8.57
C SER A 64 -6.20 4.36 -9.17
N MET A 65 -7.32 3.91 -8.60
CA MET A 65 -8.09 2.78 -9.15
C MET A 65 -8.62 3.08 -10.54
N LYS A 66 -9.17 4.28 -10.77
CA LYS A 66 -9.64 4.69 -12.10
C LYS A 66 -8.51 4.71 -13.14
N LEU A 67 -7.32 5.18 -12.75
CA LEU A 67 -6.15 5.20 -13.62
C LEU A 67 -5.74 3.77 -14.03
N LEU A 68 -5.66 2.85 -13.07
CA LEU A 68 -5.34 1.45 -13.34
C LEU A 68 -6.37 0.78 -14.27
N VAL A 69 -7.67 1.09 -14.10
CA VAL A 69 -8.73 0.56 -14.97
C VAL A 69 -8.63 1.15 -16.39
N SER A 70 -8.27 2.43 -16.53
CA SER A 70 -8.10 3.06 -17.85
C SER A 70 -6.89 2.56 -18.63
N GLU A 71 -5.91 1.94 -17.94
CA GLU A 71 -4.74 1.32 -18.57
C GLU A 71 -5.02 -0.11 -19.08
N ILE A 72 -6.22 -0.67 -18.81
CA ILE A 72 -6.61 -1.98 -19.32
C ILE A 72 -6.90 -1.86 -20.83
N PRO A 73 -6.21 -2.63 -21.69
CA PRO A 73 -6.46 -2.63 -23.12
C PRO A 73 -7.92 -2.98 -23.45
N SER A 74 -8.54 -2.19 -24.34
CA SER A 74 -9.96 -2.32 -24.74
C SER A 74 -10.37 -3.67 -25.35
N HIS A 75 -9.41 -4.53 -25.72
CA HIS A 75 -9.69 -5.87 -26.24
C HIS A 75 -9.99 -6.91 -25.13
N PHE A 76 -9.69 -6.61 -23.85
CA PHE A 76 -10.06 -7.48 -22.72
C PHE A 76 -11.48 -7.21 -22.22
N THR A 77 -12.07 -6.06 -22.53
CA THR A 77 -13.50 -5.80 -22.30
C THR A 77 -14.28 -6.38 -23.46
N GLY A 78 -14.31 -7.72 -23.55
CA GLY A 78 -15.15 -8.45 -24.49
C GLY A 78 -16.61 -8.09 -24.24
N ARG A 79 -17.14 -7.19 -25.07
CA ARG A 79 -18.58 -7.05 -25.29
C ARG A 79 -19.03 -8.42 -25.80
N SER A 80 -19.77 -9.16 -24.97
CA SER A 80 -20.49 -10.35 -25.41
C SER A 80 -21.31 -9.92 -26.62
N GLY A 81 -20.83 -10.24 -27.82
CA GLY A 81 -21.62 -10.11 -29.02
C GLY A 81 -22.87 -10.95 -28.82
N ASP A 82 -24.00 -10.34 -29.15
CA ASP A 82 -25.29 -10.99 -29.20
C ASP A 82 -25.13 -12.33 -29.94
N VAL A 83 -25.43 -13.44 -29.25
CA VAL A 83 -25.51 -14.75 -29.88
C VAL A 83 -26.77 -14.71 -30.72
N ASP A 84 -26.61 -14.56 -32.04
CA ASP A 84 -27.68 -14.77 -33.00
C ASP A 84 -28.27 -16.16 -32.75
N ASN A 85 -29.54 -16.20 -32.35
CA ASN A 85 -30.33 -17.42 -32.17
C ASN A 85 -30.88 -17.85 -33.54
N PRO A 86 -30.39 -18.95 -34.15
CA PRO A 86 -30.98 -19.50 -35.35
C PRO A 86 -31.85 -20.68 -34.90
N ASN A 87 -33.06 -20.40 -34.41
CA ASN A 87 -34.10 -21.43 -34.41
C ASN A 87 -35.04 -21.16 -35.58
N SER A 88 -34.78 -21.97 -36.59
CA SER A 88 -35.53 -22.28 -37.80
C SER A 88 -37.05 -22.28 -37.65
N GLU A 89 -37.67 -21.72 -38.68
CA GLU A 89 -38.94 -22.11 -39.33
C GLU A 89 -39.75 -23.25 -38.65
N GLU A 90 -40.97 -22.94 -38.24
CA GLU A 90 -42.20 -23.46 -38.87
C GLU A 90 -43.30 -22.39 -38.87
#